data_AF-A0AAW2A681-F1
#
_entry.id   AF-A0AAW2A681-F1
#
_cell.length_a   1.000
_cell.length_b   1.000
_cell.length_c   1.000
_cell.angle_alpha   90.00
_cell.angle_beta   90.00
_cell.angle_gamma   90.00
#
_symmetry.space_group_name_H-M   'P 1'
#
loop_
_entity.id
_entity.type
_entity.pdbx_description
1 polymer ?
#
loop_
_entity_poly.entity_id
_entity_poly.type
_entity_poly.pdbx_seq_one_letter_code
_entity_poly.pdbx_strand_id
1 'polypeptide(L)'
;MKKTTVLQVCVAFVLCSLQAVIASAVDCPDQETGGTSCTISLEKLLERAAQHAELIYRVSEESKLLFEEMLVSFGGVNLHVPSGTMCAPKTVSMSKSEIQQISDKWILHSVLILIQFWTNPLADLHASLENYENVSSALLDRSRWMSSKLTSLEQGVVVLIRQILGDGGLLLEVPEETSDHIVSSNMLETFRRDYSVLYCFRKDAHKIETFLKLLKCRQIDKENCSFF
;
A
#
# COMPACT_ATOMS: atom_id res chain seq x y z
N MET A 1 5.40 22.99 -45.59
CA MET A 1 5.00 23.73 -44.37
C MET A 1 4.23 22.90 -43.32
N LYS A 2 3.91 21.60 -43.51
CA LYS A 2 3.21 20.79 -42.48
C LYS A 2 4.12 20.07 -41.47
N LYS A 3 5.40 19.82 -41.80
CA LYS A 3 6.32 19.05 -40.95
C LYS A 3 6.81 19.82 -39.71
N THR A 4 6.95 21.14 -39.82
CA THR A 4 7.44 22.01 -38.74
C THR A 4 6.44 22.13 -37.59
N THR A 5 5.13 22.12 -37.90
CA THR A 5 4.06 22.23 -36.91
C THR A 5 3.92 20.95 -36.08
N VAL A 6 4.08 19.78 -36.70
CA VAL A 6 4.03 18.49 -35.99
C VAL A 6 5.22 18.33 -35.03
N LEU A 7 6.41 18.77 -35.45
CA LEU A 7 7.60 18.73 -34.60
C LEU A 7 7.47 19.66 -33.39
N GLN A 8 6.90 20.85 -33.55
CA GLN A 8 6.63 21.76 -32.44
C GLN A 8 5.60 21.21 -31.45
N VAL A 9 4.56 20.53 -31.93
CA VAL A 9 3.54 19.91 -31.06
C VAL A 9 4.13 18.72 -30.28
N CYS A 10 4.95 17.88 -30.91
CA CYS A 10 5.63 16.78 -30.23
C CYS A 10 6.65 17.27 -29.19
N VAL A 11 7.41 18.33 -29.50
CA VAL A 11 8.37 18.93 -28.54
C VAL A 11 7.65 19.58 -27.37
N ALA A 12 6.50 20.25 -27.60
CA ALA A 12 5.67 20.81 -26.53
C ALA A 12 5.04 19.72 -25.65
N PHE A 13 4.58 18.60 -26.23
CA PHE A 13 4.02 17.48 -25.48
C PHE A 13 5.10 16.78 -24.64
N VAL A 14 6.30 16.59 -25.18
CA VAL A 14 7.43 16.00 -24.45
C VAL A 14 7.93 16.93 -23.34
N LEU A 15 8.06 18.23 -23.59
CA LEU A 15 8.44 19.23 -22.56
C LEU A 15 7.38 19.33 -21.45
N CYS A 16 6.08 19.27 -21.80
CA CYS A 16 4.98 19.27 -20.82
C CYS A 16 4.95 17.97 -19.99
N SER A 17 5.32 16.83 -20.60
CA SER A 17 5.41 15.53 -19.91
C SER A 17 6.58 15.47 -18.93
N LEU A 18 7.72 16.10 -19.26
CA LEU A 18 8.89 16.18 -18.37
C LEU A 18 8.70 17.15 -17.20
N GLN A 19 7.77 18.12 -17.30
CA GLN A 19 7.42 19.02 -16.20
C GLN A 19 6.40 18.43 -15.21
N ALA A 20 5.82 17.26 -15.49
CA ALA A 20 4.78 16.65 -14.66
C ALA A 20 5.29 15.71 -13.55
N VAL A 21 6.62 15.59 -13.37
CA VAL A 21 7.22 14.87 -12.23
C VAL A 21 8.20 15.78 -11.50
N ILE A 22 7.70 16.92 -11.03
CA ILE A 22 8.24 17.53 -9.83
C ILE A 22 7.19 17.27 -8.76
N ALA A 23 7.44 16.28 -7.90
CA ALA A 23 6.79 16.24 -6.61
C ALA A 23 7.11 17.56 -5.92
N SER A 24 6.15 18.48 -5.88
CA SER A 24 6.29 19.72 -5.13
C SER A 24 6.40 19.36 -3.66
N ALA A 25 7.63 19.47 -3.14
CA ALA A 25 7.89 19.52 -1.71
C ALA A 25 7.19 20.76 -1.14
N VAL A 26 6.28 20.51 -0.19
CA VAL A 26 5.61 21.42 0.75
C VAL A 26 5.78 22.92 0.46
N ASP A 27 4.79 23.53 -0.18
CA ASP A 27 4.66 24.99 -0.16
C ASP A 27 3.97 25.43 1.14
N CYS A 28 4.63 26.33 1.88
CA CYS A 28 4.21 26.84 3.18
C CYS A 28 4.23 28.40 3.10
N PRO A 29 3.11 29.06 2.78
CA PRO A 29 2.94 30.47 3.14
C PRO A 29 1.54 30.74 3.73
N ASP A 30 1.47 30.91 5.04
CA ASP A 30 0.59 31.91 5.67
C ASP A 30 1.34 32.35 6.94
N GLN A 31 1.96 33.52 6.83
CA GLN A 31 2.90 34.07 7.80
C GLN A 31 2.18 35.15 8.62
N GLU A 32 1.72 34.79 9.83
CA GLU A 32 1.54 35.76 10.90
C GLU A 32 2.70 35.63 11.89
N THR A 33 3.48 36.71 11.93
CA THR A 33 4.58 37.11 12.82
C THR A 33 4.79 36.28 14.10
N GLY A 34 5.88 35.51 14.15
CA GLY A 34 6.51 35.06 15.41
C GLY A 34 6.80 33.56 15.52
N GLY A 35 7.97 33.13 15.02
CA GLY A 35 8.62 31.86 15.39
C GLY A 35 7.92 30.59 14.88
N THR A 36 8.09 30.25 13.61
CA THR A 36 7.22 29.26 12.94
C THR A 36 7.95 27.96 12.56
N SER A 37 7.63 26.88 13.28
CA SER A 37 7.77 25.51 12.79
C SER A 37 6.68 25.26 11.74
N CYS A 38 7.02 25.02 10.46
CA CYS A 38 6.05 24.65 9.42
C CYS A 38 5.52 23.24 9.73
N THR A 39 4.28 23.14 10.21
CA THR A 39 3.59 21.87 10.49
C THR A 39 2.56 21.58 9.41
N ILE A 40 2.59 20.37 8.85
CA ILE A 40 1.59 19.91 7.88
C ILE A 40 0.26 19.67 8.62
N SER A 41 -0.87 20.11 8.05
CA SER A 41 -2.18 19.88 8.66
C SER A 41 -2.56 18.40 8.68
N LEU A 42 -3.36 18.00 9.68
CA LEU A 42 -3.89 16.63 9.81
C LEU A 42 -4.64 16.19 8.54
N GLU A 43 -5.41 17.10 7.96
CA GLU A 43 -6.14 16.88 6.70
C GLU A 43 -5.21 16.47 5.55
N LYS A 44 -4.12 17.23 5.35
CA LYS A 44 -3.14 16.93 4.29
C LYS A 44 -2.41 15.61 4.55
N LEU A 45 -2.17 15.25 5.81
CA LEU A 45 -1.54 13.98 6.17
C LEU A 45 -2.45 12.79 5.89
N LEU A 46 -3.72 12.88 6.30
CA LEU A 46 -4.73 11.85 6.03
C LEU A 46 -4.98 11.68 4.52
N GLU A 47 -5.08 12.78 3.77
CA GLU A 47 -5.22 12.76 2.32
C GLU A 47 -4.06 12.02 1.65
N ARG A 48 -2.82 12.39 2.00
CA ARG A 48 -1.63 11.75 1.45
C ARG A 48 -1.55 10.27 1.82
N ALA A 49 -1.88 9.90 3.05
CA ALA A 49 -1.88 8.51 3.49
C ALA A 49 -2.93 7.68 2.74
N ALA A 50 -4.15 8.20 2.57
CA ALA A 50 -5.22 7.53 1.83
C ALA A 50 -4.86 7.32 0.34
N GLN A 51 -4.34 8.36 -0.33
CA GLN A 51 -3.89 8.27 -1.71
C GLN A 51 -2.72 7.28 -1.87
N HIS A 52 -1.79 7.27 -0.91
CA HIS A 52 -0.66 6.36 -0.92
C HIS A 52 -1.10 4.90 -0.77
N ALA A 53 -2.03 4.62 0.14
CA ALA A 53 -2.61 3.30 0.31
C ALA A 53 -3.41 2.82 -0.92
N GLU A 54 -4.19 3.71 -1.54
CA GLU A 54 -4.89 3.41 -2.80
C GLU A 54 -3.93 3.01 -3.91
N LEU A 55 -2.80 3.72 -4.04
CA LEU A 55 -1.79 3.39 -5.04
C LEU A 55 -1.13 2.02 -4.76
N ILE A 56 -0.83 1.71 -3.50
CA ILE A 56 -0.31 0.41 -3.10
C ILE A 56 -1.30 -0.70 -3.44
N TYR A 57 -2.59 -0.53 -3.12
CA TYR A 57 -3.64 -1.48 -3.47
C TYR A 57 -3.72 -1.70 -4.99
N ARG A 58 -3.75 -0.63 -5.79
CA ARG A 58 -3.79 -0.73 -7.25
C ARG A 58 -2.59 -1.51 -7.81
N VAL A 59 -1.38 -1.21 -7.34
CA VAL A 59 -0.18 -1.91 -7.80
C VAL A 59 -0.18 -3.38 -7.35
N SER A 60 -0.78 -3.70 -6.20
CA SER A 60 -0.95 -5.09 -5.74
C SER A 60 -1.89 -5.90 -6.64
N GLU A 61 -2.99 -5.30 -7.12
CA GLU A 61 -3.89 -5.90 -8.11
C GLU A 61 -3.14 -6.20 -9.41
N GLU A 62 -2.42 -5.21 -9.94
CA GLU A 62 -1.63 -5.37 -11.16
C GLU A 62 -0.55 -6.45 -11.02
N SER A 63 0.15 -6.49 -9.87
CA SER A 63 1.20 -7.47 -9.61
C SER A 63 0.65 -8.89 -9.54
N LYS A 64 -0.53 -9.07 -8.93
CA LYS A 64 -1.23 -10.36 -8.93
C LYS A 64 -1.54 -10.81 -10.36
N LEU A 65 -2.05 -9.92 -11.21
CA LEU A 65 -2.38 -10.25 -12.60
C LEU A 65 -1.13 -10.59 -13.42
N LEU A 66 -0.03 -9.84 -13.25
CA LEU A 66 1.25 -10.14 -13.91
C LEU A 66 1.82 -11.50 -13.48
N PHE A 67 1.64 -11.88 -12.22
CA PHE A 67 2.02 -13.21 -11.74
C PHE A 67 1.13 -14.30 -12.36
N GLU A 68 -0.17 -14.08 -12.44
CA GLU A 68 -1.10 -15.02 -13.10
C GLU A 68 -0.76 -15.22 -14.59
N GLU A 69 -0.39 -14.16 -15.30
CA GLU A 69 0.08 -14.22 -16.69
C GLU A 69 1.39 -15.03 -16.82
N MET A 70 2.33 -14.83 -15.88
CA MET A 70 3.55 -15.63 -15.83
C MET A 70 3.24 -17.12 -15.65
N LEU A 71 2.30 -17.50 -14.78
CA LEU A 71 1.90 -18.89 -14.56
C LEU A 71 1.31 -19.56 -15.82
N VAL A 72 0.62 -18.80 -16.66
CA VAL A 72 0.13 -19.29 -17.96
C VAL A 72 1.31 -19.73 -18.84
N SER A 73 2.40 -18.95 -18.84
CA SER A 73 3.63 -19.28 -19.58
C SER A 73 4.34 -20.55 -19.05
N PHE A 74 4.11 -20.91 -17.79
CA PHE A 74 4.60 -22.17 -17.17
C PHE A 74 3.68 -23.38 -17.38
N GLY A 75 2.83 -23.36 -18.42
CA GLY A 75 1.95 -24.48 -18.75
C GLY A 75 0.59 -24.46 -18.06
N GLY A 76 0.13 -23.28 -17.62
CA GLY A 76 -1.23 -23.10 -17.09
C GLY A 76 -1.41 -23.65 -15.67
N VAL A 77 -0.45 -23.39 -14.78
CA VAL A 77 -0.54 -23.82 -13.38
C VAL A 77 -1.67 -23.06 -12.68
N ASN A 78 -2.73 -23.78 -12.30
CA ASN A 78 -3.83 -23.20 -11.54
C ASN A 78 -3.50 -23.19 -10.04
N LEU A 79 -3.15 -22.02 -9.51
CA LEU A 79 -2.92 -21.81 -8.10
C LEU A 79 -4.19 -21.29 -7.44
N HIS A 80 -4.87 -22.17 -6.71
CA HIS A 80 -6.04 -21.80 -5.93
C HIS A 80 -5.66 -21.50 -4.48
N VAL A 81 -6.00 -20.30 -4.01
CA VAL A 81 -6.00 -19.99 -2.57
C VAL A 81 -7.41 -20.25 -2.05
N PRO A 82 -7.60 -21.21 -1.11
CA PRO A 82 -8.92 -21.55 -0.59
C PRO A 82 -9.70 -20.33 -0.10
N SER A 83 -10.99 -20.27 -0.46
CA SER A 83 -11.94 -19.26 0.01
C SER A 83 -12.17 -19.42 1.53
N GLY A 84 -11.31 -18.79 2.33
CA GLY A 84 -11.20 -19.01 3.77
C GLY A 84 -9.78 -18.88 4.32
N THR A 85 -8.77 -18.82 3.43
CA THR A 85 -7.39 -18.51 3.81
C THR A 85 -7.34 -17.14 4.47
N MET A 86 -6.91 -17.14 5.73
CA MET A 86 -6.66 -15.92 6.47
C MET A 86 -5.28 -15.41 6.08
N CYS A 87 -5.24 -14.11 5.76
CA CYS A 87 -4.04 -13.42 5.34
C CYS A 87 -3.30 -12.93 6.60
N ALA A 88 -3.13 -11.62 6.80
CA ALA A 88 -2.66 -11.08 8.07
C ALA A 88 -3.49 -11.57 9.29
N PRO A 89 -2.95 -11.51 10.51
CA PRO A 89 -3.56 -12.07 11.72
C PRO A 89 -5.03 -11.74 11.93
N LYS A 90 -5.76 -12.73 12.47
CA LYS A 90 -7.20 -12.67 12.79
C LYS A 90 -7.62 -11.44 13.59
N THR A 91 -6.70 -10.86 14.37
CA THR A 91 -6.94 -9.67 15.20
C THR A 91 -7.41 -8.46 14.39
N VAL A 92 -7.15 -8.43 13.08
CA VAL A 92 -7.54 -7.34 12.18
C VAL A 92 -8.74 -7.71 11.27
N SER A 93 -9.35 -8.90 11.44
CA SER A 93 -10.50 -9.35 10.64
C SER A 93 -11.82 -9.06 11.36
N MET A 94 -12.59 -8.08 10.86
CA MET A 94 -13.89 -7.67 11.41
C MET A 94 -15.05 -8.00 10.44
N SER A 95 -16.24 -8.21 11.00
CA SER A 95 -17.50 -8.33 10.26
C SER A 95 -18.09 -6.94 9.93
N LYS A 96 -18.93 -6.85 8.87
CA LYS A 96 -19.56 -5.59 8.41
C LYS A 96 -20.38 -4.88 9.51
N SER A 97 -20.93 -5.64 10.46
CA SER A 97 -21.70 -5.13 11.60
C SER A 97 -20.88 -4.39 12.65
N GLU A 98 -19.56 -4.56 12.67
CA GLU A 98 -18.68 -3.96 13.69
C GLU A 98 -18.07 -2.62 13.24
N ILE A 99 -18.14 -2.30 11.95
CA ILE A 99 -17.46 -1.15 11.29
C ILE A 99 -17.87 0.22 11.87
N GLN A 100 -19.11 0.36 12.37
CA GLN A 100 -19.61 1.62 12.93
C GLN A 100 -19.18 1.89 14.38
N GLN A 101 -18.72 0.88 15.14
CA GLN A 101 -18.30 1.06 16.55
C GLN A 101 -16.78 1.03 16.76
N ILE A 102 -16.01 0.94 15.67
CA ILE A 102 -14.54 0.87 15.75
C ILE A 102 -13.99 2.23 16.16
N SER A 103 -13.14 2.30 17.19
CA SER A 103 -12.46 3.55 17.59
C SER A 103 -11.35 3.92 16.60
N ASP A 104 -11.06 5.21 16.44
CA ASP A 104 -9.97 5.68 15.57
C ASP A 104 -8.60 5.14 16.01
N LYS A 105 -8.43 4.95 17.34
CA LYS A 105 -7.28 4.25 17.93
C LYS A 105 -7.14 2.85 17.33
N TRP A 106 -8.20 2.06 17.35
CA TRP A 106 -8.17 0.71 16.80
C TRP A 106 -7.86 0.73 15.30
N ILE A 107 -8.44 1.65 14.52
CA ILE A 107 -8.20 1.71 13.07
C ILE A 107 -6.72 2.00 12.78
N LEU A 108 -6.15 3.02 13.40
CA LEU A 108 -4.76 3.41 13.19
C LEU A 108 -3.78 2.28 13.54
N HIS A 109 -4.02 1.60 14.67
CA HIS A 109 -3.19 0.48 15.07
C HIS A 109 -3.37 -0.75 14.19
N SER A 110 -4.60 -1.05 13.76
CA SER A 110 -4.87 -2.12 12.80
C SER A 110 -4.13 -1.88 11.48
N VAL A 111 -4.14 -0.64 10.96
CA VAL A 111 -3.36 -0.27 9.77
C VAL A 111 -1.88 -0.50 10.01
N LEU A 112 -1.33 -0.04 11.15
CA LEU A 112 0.08 -0.21 11.46
C LEU A 112 0.48 -1.70 11.54
N ILE A 113 -0.33 -2.53 12.21
CA ILE A 113 -0.09 -3.97 12.33
C ILE A 113 -0.09 -4.65 10.96
N LEU A 114 -1.03 -4.32 10.08
CA LEU A 114 -1.06 -4.86 8.71
C LEU A 114 0.20 -4.48 7.93
N ILE A 115 0.61 -3.20 7.99
CA ILE A 115 1.80 -2.70 7.31
C ILE A 115 3.05 -3.44 7.81
N GLN A 116 3.21 -3.58 9.13
CA GLN A 116 4.36 -4.24 9.73
C GLN A 116 4.39 -5.73 9.40
N PHE A 117 3.24 -6.41 9.47
CA PHE A 117 3.11 -7.81 9.09
C PHE A 117 3.59 -8.06 7.65
N TRP A 118 3.23 -7.19 6.71
CA TRP A 118 3.58 -7.36 5.29
C TRP A 118 5.01 -6.95 4.91
N THR A 119 5.78 -6.40 5.84
CA THR A 119 7.16 -5.95 5.56
C THR A 119 8.07 -7.11 5.14
N ASN A 120 8.15 -8.18 5.92
CA ASN A 120 9.00 -9.34 5.60
C ASN A 120 8.45 -10.17 4.43
N PRO A 121 7.15 -10.54 4.38
CA PRO A 121 6.62 -11.32 3.27
C PRO A 121 6.80 -10.68 1.89
N LEU A 122 6.74 -9.35 1.78
CA LEU A 122 7.01 -8.66 0.51
C LEU A 122 8.50 -8.65 0.14
N ALA A 123 9.39 -8.53 1.13
CA ALA A 123 10.83 -8.65 0.91
C ALA A 123 11.21 -10.07 0.45
N ASP A 124 10.67 -11.09 1.11
CA ASP A 124 10.87 -12.50 0.76
C ASP A 124 10.32 -12.82 -0.64
N LEU A 125 9.13 -12.28 -0.97
CA LEU A 125 8.57 -12.40 -2.31
C LEU A 125 9.51 -11.77 -3.36
N HIS A 126 10.05 -10.58 -3.09
CA HIS A 126 10.98 -9.93 -4.02
C HIS A 126 12.21 -10.81 -4.28
N ALA A 127 12.83 -11.32 -3.22
CA ALA A 127 13.97 -12.22 -3.32
C ALA A 127 13.62 -13.52 -4.05
N SER A 128 12.42 -14.07 -3.84
CA SER A 128 11.94 -15.25 -4.57
C SER A 128 11.80 -14.97 -6.07
N LEU A 129 11.19 -13.84 -6.44
CA LEU A 129 10.99 -13.42 -7.83
C LEU A 129 12.32 -13.22 -8.58
N GLU A 130 13.38 -12.76 -7.92
CA GLU A 130 14.71 -12.62 -8.53
C GLU A 130 15.30 -13.96 -8.99
N ASN A 131 14.84 -15.08 -8.42
CA ASN A 131 15.30 -16.42 -8.79
C ASN A 131 14.50 -17.05 -9.95
N TYR A 132 13.48 -16.36 -10.47
CA TYR A 132 12.64 -16.88 -11.54
C TYR A 132 13.24 -16.54 -12.92
N GLU A 133 13.39 -17.54 -13.79
CA GLU A 133 14.00 -17.33 -15.12
C GLU A 133 13.14 -16.46 -16.05
N ASN A 134 11.80 -16.52 -15.93
CA ASN A 134 10.85 -15.86 -16.85
C ASN A 134 9.99 -14.78 -16.16
N VAL A 135 10.49 -14.18 -15.08
CA VAL A 135 9.77 -13.07 -14.43
C VAL A 135 9.83 -11.80 -15.31
N SER A 136 8.70 -11.11 -15.44
CA SER A 136 8.68 -9.84 -16.15
C SER A 136 9.36 -8.74 -15.31
N SER A 137 10.12 -7.86 -15.95
CA SER A 137 10.70 -6.68 -15.26
C SER A 137 9.61 -5.82 -14.61
N ALA A 138 8.45 -5.74 -15.25
CA ALA A 138 7.27 -5.08 -14.72
C ALA A 138 6.81 -5.63 -13.36
N LEU A 139 6.88 -6.94 -13.13
CA LEU A 139 6.52 -7.57 -11.86
C LEU A 139 7.63 -7.39 -10.81
N LEU A 140 8.90 -7.55 -11.18
CA LEU A 140 10.04 -7.30 -10.30
C LEU A 140 10.07 -5.87 -9.78
N ASP A 141 9.90 -4.89 -10.67
CA ASP A 141 9.92 -3.48 -10.31
C ASP A 141 8.73 -3.10 -9.42
N ARG A 142 7.55 -3.67 -9.69
CA ARG A 142 6.37 -3.47 -8.83
C ARG A 142 6.54 -4.10 -7.45
N SER A 143 7.11 -5.30 -7.36
CA SER A 143 7.43 -5.94 -6.08
C SER A 143 8.37 -5.08 -5.21
N ARG A 144 9.45 -4.55 -5.82
CA ARG A 144 10.36 -3.61 -5.15
C ARG A 144 9.66 -2.32 -4.74
N TRP A 145 8.84 -1.77 -5.64
CA TRP A 145 8.11 -0.54 -5.41
C TRP A 145 7.11 -0.69 -4.26
N MET A 146 6.34 -1.80 -4.21
CA MET A 146 5.36 -2.06 -3.15
C MET A 146 6.03 -2.12 -1.78
N SER A 147 7.15 -2.84 -1.67
CA SER A 147 7.93 -2.94 -0.43
C SER A 147 8.38 -1.55 0.07
N SER A 148 8.96 -0.75 -0.82
CA SER A 148 9.42 0.62 -0.49
C SER A 148 8.28 1.56 -0.10
N LYS A 149 7.14 1.48 -0.80
CA LYS A 149 5.98 2.33 -0.53
C LYS A 149 5.23 1.93 0.72
N LEU A 150 5.19 0.64 1.05
CA LEU A 150 4.63 0.15 2.30
C LEU A 150 5.40 0.72 3.51
N THR A 151 6.75 0.69 3.49
CA THR A 151 7.58 1.32 4.53
C THR A 151 7.37 2.83 4.62
N SER A 152 7.24 3.50 3.47
CA SER A 152 6.96 4.94 3.43
C SER A 152 5.57 5.27 4.02
N LEU A 153 4.58 4.40 3.81
CA LEU A 153 3.25 4.53 4.41
C LEU A 153 3.30 4.30 5.93
N GLU A 154 4.09 3.32 6.41
CA GLU A 154 4.31 3.08 7.84
C GLU A 154 4.70 4.36 8.56
N GLN A 155 5.70 5.09 8.04
CA GLN A 155 6.18 6.34 8.59
C GLN A 155 5.05 7.38 8.69
N GLY A 156 4.24 7.50 7.63
CA GLY A 156 3.09 8.39 7.61
C GLY A 156 2.02 8.00 8.64
N VAL A 157 1.75 6.71 8.80
CA VAL A 157 0.79 6.18 9.79
C VAL A 157 1.26 6.41 11.21
N VAL A 158 2.56 6.23 11.48
CA VAL A 158 3.15 6.53 12.80
C VAL A 158 3.02 8.02 13.14
N VAL A 159 3.19 8.93 12.17
CA VAL A 159 2.93 10.36 12.35
C VAL A 159 1.45 10.62 12.66
N LEU A 160 0.53 9.99 11.91
CA LEU A 160 -0.91 10.10 12.15
C LEU A 160 -1.31 9.61 13.55
N ILE A 161 -0.73 8.50 14.00
CA ILE A 161 -0.94 7.97 15.36
C ILE A 161 -0.57 9.01 16.41
N ARG A 162 0.62 9.60 16.32
CA ARG A 162 1.06 10.64 17.27
C ARG A 162 0.14 11.85 17.24
N GLN A 163 -0.30 12.26 16.05
CA GLN A 163 -1.12 13.47 15.90
C GLN A 163 -2.57 13.28 16.35
N ILE A 164 -3.16 12.08 16.16
CA ILE A 164 -4.56 11.81 16.50
C ILE A 164 -4.69 11.29 17.95
N LEU A 165 -3.74 10.50 18.43
CA LEU A 165 -3.81 9.81 19.74
C LEU A 165 -2.87 10.38 20.81
N GLY A 166 -1.92 11.25 20.44
CA GLY A 166 -0.87 11.75 21.33
C GLY A 166 0.27 10.75 21.58
N ASP A 167 1.23 11.12 22.43
CA ASP A 167 2.46 10.34 22.67
C ASP A 167 2.22 8.93 23.26
N GLY A 168 1.09 8.72 23.95
CA GLY A 168 0.68 7.39 24.46
C GLY A 168 0.08 6.47 23.40
N GLY A 169 -0.06 6.93 22.16
CA GLY A 169 -0.69 6.21 21.06
C GLY A 169 0.17 5.14 20.40
N LEU A 170 1.44 4.96 20.78
CA LEU A 170 2.33 3.95 20.16
C LEU A 170 2.46 2.64 20.96
N LEU A 171 1.83 2.56 22.14
CA LEU A 171 1.89 1.38 23.00
C LEU A 171 0.96 0.28 22.46
N LEU A 172 1.45 -0.50 21.49
CA LEU A 172 0.88 -1.79 21.14
C LEU A 172 2.01 -2.75 20.83
N GLU A 173 2.09 -3.83 21.62
CA GLU A 173 2.97 -4.96 21.33
C GLU A 173 2.47 -5.62 20.05
N VAL A 174 3.33 -5.61 19.03
CA VAL A 174 3.15 -6.39 17.81
C VAL A 174 3.12 -7.86 18.24
N PRO A 175 2.08 -8.63 17.86
CA PRO A 175 2.12 -10.07 18.05
C PRO A 175 3.37 -10.61 17.33
N GLU A 176 4.31 -11.14 18.09
CA GLU A 176 5.48 -11.82 17.56
C GLU A 176 4.98 -13.07 16.83
N GLU A 177 4.91 -13.00 15.49
CA GLU A 177 4.51 -14.15 14.70
C GLU A 177 5.70 -15.07 14.46
N THR A 178 5.50 -16.32 14.89
CA THR A 178 6.32 -17.47 14.55
C THR A 178 6.10 -17.79 13.08
N SER A 179 6.99 -17.31 12.22
CA SER A 179 7.08 -17.77 10.83
C SER A 179 7.58 -19.21 10.82
N ASP A 180 6.68 -20.17 10.62
CA ASP A 180 7.07 -21.52 10.22
C ASP A 180 7.56 -21.46 8.76
N HIS A 181 8.85 -21.25 8.57
CA HIS A 181 9.50 -21.37 7.27
C HIS A 181 9.52 -22.84 6.84
N ILE A 182 8.50 -23.26 6.09
CA ILE A 182 8.54 -24.52 5.35
C ILE A 182 9.33 -24.30 4.05
N VAL A 183 10.64 -24.57 4.11
CA VAL A 183 11.46 -24.72 2.92
C VAL A 183 11.10 -26.06 2.26
N SER A 184 10.26 -26.00 1.24
CA SER A 184 9.94 -27.15 0.38
C SER A 184 10.60 -26.99 -0.98
N SER A 185 11.31 -28.03 -1.40
CA SER A 185 12.16 -28.11 -2.60
C SER A 185 11.37 -28.46 -3.88
N ASN A 186 10.21 -27.84 -4.11
CA ASN A 186 9.53 -27.96 -5.40
C ASN A 186 9.09 -26.58 -5.94
N MET A 187 9.17 -26.42 -7.25
CA MET A 187 8.85 -25.17 -7.95
C MET A 187 7.39 -24.78 -7.79
N LEU A 188 6.49 -25.76 -7.73
CA LEU A 188 5.04 -25.55 -7.60
C LEU A 188 4.63 -24.99 -6.23
N GLU A 189 5.21 -25.46 -5.13
CA GLU A 189 4.99 -24.91 -3.78
C GLU A 189 5.59 -23.52 -3.67
N THR A 190 6.70 -23.23 -4.36
CA THR A 190 7.25 -21.86 -4.43
C THR A 190 6.30 -20.92 -5.16
N PHE A 191 5.80 -21.30 -6.34
CA PHE A 191 4.77 -20.52 -7.03
C PHE A 191 3.51 -20.36 -6.15
N ARG A 192 3.05 -21.41 -5.47
CA ARG A 192 1.88 -21.35 -4.58
C ARG A 192 2.09 -20.39 -3.42
N ARG A 193 3.25 -20.43 -2.77
CA ARG A 193 3.61 -19.55 -1.66
C ARG A 193 3.61 -18.09 -2.13
N ASP A 194 4.29 -17.81 -3.23
CA ASP A 194 4.46 -16.45 -3.75
C ASP A 194 3.14 -15.88 -4.27
N TYR A 195 2.32 -16.71 -4.92
CA TYR A 195 0.95 -16.36 -5.30
C TYR A 195 0.08 -16.07 -4.07
N SER A 196 0.21 -16.87 -3.00
CA SER A 196 -0.54 -16.65 -1.75
C SER A 196 -0.16 -15.32 -1.12
N VAL A 197 1.12 -14.94 -1.12
CA VAL A 197 1.60 -13.63 -0.67
C VAL A 197 0.93 -12.51 -1.47
N LEU A 198 0.99 -12.54 -2.80
CA LEU A 198 0.37 -11.52 -3.66
C LEU A 198 -1.15 -11.43 -3.47
N TYR A 199 -1.82 -12.58 -3.42
CA TYR A 199 -3.27 -12.66 -3.19
C TYR A 199 -3.66 -12.02 -1.86
N CYS A 200 -2.92 -12.34 -0.80
CA CYS A 200 -3.22 -11.88 0.54
C CYS A 200 -2.84 -10.43 0.77
N PHE A 201 -1.67 -9.99 0.29
CA PHE A 201 -1.26 -8.60 0.37
C PHE A 201 -2.28 -7.69 -0.30
N ARG A 202 -2.79 -8.07 -1.48
CA ARG A 202 -3.84 -7.34 -2.18
C ARG A 202 -5.09 -7.12 -1.33
N LYS A 203 -5.56 -8.17 -0.63
CA LYS A 203 -6.73 -8.08 0.25
C LYS A 203 -6.48 -7.15 1.44
N ASP A 204 -5.30 -7.25 2.04
CA ASP A 204 -4.96 -6.43 3.20
C ASP A 204 -4.59 -4.99 2.81
N ALA A 205 -4.04 -4.75 1.63
CA ALA A 205 -3.83 -3.42 1.05
C ALA A 205 -5.16 -2.70 0.82
N HIS A 206 -6.15 -3.39 0.27
CA HIS A 206 -7.53 -2.85 0.17
C HIS A 206 -8.10 -2.51 1.55
N LYS A 207 -7.83 -3.34 2.56
CA LYS A 207 -8.26 -3.08 3.94
C LYS A 207 -7.57 -1.84 4.53
N ILE A 208 -6.25 -1.70 4.34
CA ILE A 208 -5.47 -0.52 4.74
C ILE A 208 -6.04 0.74 4.08
N GLU A 209 -6.29 0.72 2.78
CA GLU A 209 -6.90 1.82 2.04
C GLU A 209 -8.27 2.19 2.61
N THR A 210 -9.15 1.20 2.80
CA THR A 210 -10.50 1.40 3.33
C THR A 210 -10.45 2.04 4.72
N PHE A 211 -9.57 1.56 5.60
CA PHE A 211 -9.39 2.08 6.95
C PHE A 211 -8.88 3.52 6.96
N LEU A 212 -7.92 3.87 6.10
CA LEU A 212 -7.41 5.23 5.98
C LEU A 212 -8.45 6.19 5.38
N LYS A 213 -9.24 5.74 4.39
CA LYS A 213 -10.37 6.51 3.84
C LYS A 213 -11.46 6.75 4.89
N LEU A 214 -11.77 5.74 5.72
CA LEU A 214 -12.70 5.87 6.83
C LEU A 214 -12.21 6.87 7.88
N LEU A 215 -10.93 6.80 8.28
CA LEU A 215 -10.32 7.77 9.21
C LEU A 215 -10.36 9.19 8.65
N LYS A 216 -9.99 9.38 7.38
CA LYS A 216 -10.10 10.67 6.69
C LYS A 216 -11.53 11.21 6.80
N CYS A 217 -12.51 10.37 6.47
CA CYS A 217 -13.91 10.76 6.51
C CYS A 217 -14.36 11.20 7.91
N ARG A 218 -14.02 10.43 8.97
CA ARG A 218 -14.40 10.76 10.36
C ARG A 218 -13.77 12.05 10.88
N GLN A 219 -12.54 12.35 10.45
CA GLN A 219 -11.78 13.48 10.94
C GLN A 219 -12.09 14.78 10.18
N ILE A 220 -12.46 14.69 8.90
CA ILE A 220 -12.60 15.85 7.99
C ILE A 220 -14.04 16.01 7.48
N ASP A 221 -14.68 14.92 7.04
CA ASP A 221 -15.96 14.91 6.31
C ASP A 221 -17.12 14.32 7.15
N LYS A 222 -17.25 14.75 8.41
CA LYS A 222 -18.17 14.17 9.43
C LYS A 222 -19.62 13.95 8.97
N GLU A 223 -20.13 14.76 8.04
CA GLU A 223 -21.52 14.74 7.57
C GLU A 223 -21.78 13.76 6.39
N ASN A 224 -20.73 13.21 5.73
CA ASN A 224 -20.87 12.43 4.48
C ASN A 224 -20.36 10.97 4.54
N CYS A 225 -20.03 10.44 5.71
CA CYS A 225 -19.42 9.09 5.85
C CYS A 225 -20.37 7.89 5.71
N SER A 226 -21.55 8.06 5.10
CA SER A 226 -22.62 7.04 5.06
C SER A 226 -22.37 5.86 4.09
N PHE A 227 -21.24 5.85 3.36
CA PHE A 227 -20.95 4.88 2.29
C PHE A 227 -19.75 3.95 2.53
N PHE A 228 -19.15 3.92 3.73
CA PHE A 228 -18.10 2.95 4.11
C PHE A 228 -18.65 1.74 4.87
#